data_AF-A0A380EEE7-F1
#
_entry.id   AF-A0A380EEE7-F1
#
_cell.length_a   1.000
_cell.length_b   1.000
_cell.length_c   1.000
_cell.angle_alpha   90.00
_cell.angle_beta   90.00
_cell.angle_gamma   90.00
#
_symmetry.space_group_name_H-M   'P 1'
#
loop_
_entity.id
_entity.type
_entity.pdbx_description
1 polymer ?
#
loop_
_entity_poly.entity_id
_entity_poly.type
_entity_poly.pdbx_seq_one_letter_code
_entity_poly.pdbx_strand_id
1 'polypeptide(L)'
;MSNPVQKKNLENVLANNGNTDVISPTLFVLLMYLLSMITAYIFYSYERAKGQMNFIKDDYSSKNHLWNNVITSGVIGTTGLVEGLIVGLIAMNKFHVLAGYRAKFILMVILTMMVFVLINTYLLRQVKSIGMFLMIAALGLYFVAMNNLKAAGQGVTNKISPLSYIDNMFFNYLNAEHPIGLVLVILTVLVIIGFVLNMFIKHFKKERLI
;
A
#
# COMPACT_ATOMS: atom_id res chain seq x y z
N MET A 1 32.50 -36.14 12.98
CA MET A 1 31.75 -35.27 12.06
C MET A 1 30.31 -35.77 12.04
N SER A 2 29.37 -35.05 12.66
CA SER A 2 27.94 -35.37 12.54
C SER A 2 27.03 -34.21 12.91
N ASN A 3 26.04 -34.04 12.04
CA ASN A 3 24.82 -33.27 12.15
C ASN A 3 24.93 -31.73 12.06
N PRO A 4 24.87 -31.16 10.84
CA PRO A 4 24.33 -29.80 10.73
C PRO A 4 22.88 -29.87 11.23
N VAL A 5 22.65 -29.25 12.38
CA VAL A 5 21.31 -28.99 12.92
C VAL A 5 20.46 -28.52 11.77
N GLN A 6 19.38 -29.27 11.53
CA GLN A 6 18.37 -29.01 10.51
C GLN A 6 18.22 -27.51 10.34
N LYS A 7 18.53 -27.04 9.13
CA LYS A 7 18.14 -25.70 8.67
C LYS A 7 16.70 -25.53 9.13
N LYS A 8 16.50 -24.64 10.10
CA LYS A 8 15.18 -24.08 10.40
C LYS A 8 14.72 -23.52 9.07
N ASN A 9 14.03 -24.35 8.30
CA ASN A 9 13.22 -23.86 7.21
C ASN A 9 12.35 -22.82 7.90
N LEU A 10 12.45 -21.58 7.42
CA LEU A 10 11.55 -20.49 7.76
C LEU A 10 10.16 -20.96 7.32
N GLU A 11 9.57 -21.80 8.15
CA GLU A 11 8.19 -22.22 8.05
C GLU A 11 7.41 -20.94 8.30
N ASN A 12 6.81 -20.39 7.24
CA ASN A 12 5.65 -19.53 7.39
C ASN A 12 4.64 -20.34 8.21
N VAL A 13 4.69 -20.25 9.54
CA VAL A 13 3.90 -21.08 10.46
C VAL A 13 2.40 -20.86 10.26
N LEU A 14 2.01 -19.77 9.58
CA LEU A 14 0.63 -19.48 9.19
C LEU A 14 0.27 -19.86 7.74
N ALA A 15 1.24 -20.26 6.91
CA ALA A 15 1.01 -20.76 5.56
C ALA A 15 1.25 -22.27 5.56
N ASN A 16 0.23 -23.05 5.17
CA ASN A 16 0.31 -24.51 5.25
C ASN A 16 1.52 -25.05 4.44
N ASN A 17 2.49 -25.67 5.12
CA ASN A 17 3.71 -26.24 4.56
C ASN A 17 3.42 -27.54 3.76
N GLY A 18 2.75 -27.39 2.62
CA GLY A 18 2.52 -28.48 1.70
C GLY A 18 2.93 -28.10 0.29
N ASN A 19 4.23 -28.18 -0.03
CA ASN A 19 4.83 -28.33 -1.38
C ASN A 19 4.26 -27.51 -2.57
N THR A 20 3.56 -26.40 -2.34
CA THR A 20 3.04 -25.55 -3.42
C THR A 20 3.81 -24.24 -3.44
N ASP A 21 4.10 -23.74 -4.63
CA ASP A 21 4.71 -22.43 -4.90
C ASP A 21 3.97 -21.30 -4.17
N VAL A 22 4.35 -21.05 -2.92
CA VAL A 22 3.80 -19.94 -2.13
C VAL A 22 4.44 -18.67 -2.65
N ILE A 23 3.63 -17.70 -3.07
CA ILE A 23 4.11 -16.40 -3.50
C ILE A 23 4.92 -15.79 -2.35
N SER A 24 6.16 -15.37 -2.62
CA SER A 24 6.98 -14.70 -1.60
C SER A 24 6.24 -13.44 -1.09
N PRO A 25 6.19 -13.18 0.24
CA PRO A 25 5.56 -11.98 0.81
C PRO A 25 6.07 -10.68 0.17
N THR A 26 7.37 -10.64 -0.16
CA THR A 26 8.02 -9.56 -0.89
C THR A 26 7.41 -9.33 -2.28
N LEU A 27 7.19 -10.39 -3.05
CA LEU A 27 6.53 -10.29 -4.36
C LEU A 27 5.07 -9.85 -4.22
N PHE A 28 4.40 -10.24 -3.14
CA PHE A 28 3.04 -9.82 -2.87
C PHE A 28 2.93 -8.32 -2.55
N VAL A 29 3.83 -7.79 -1.72
CA VAL A 29 3.91 -6.34 -1.43
C VAL A 29 4.24 -5.54 -2.69
N LEU A 30 5.14 -6.04 -3.54
CA LEU A 30 5.43 -5.45 -4.85
C LEU A 30 4.17 -5.32 -5.70
N LEU A 31 3.39 -6.40 -5.81
CA LEU A 31 2.20 -6.45 -6.65
C LEU A 31 1.11 -5.49 -6.14
N MET A 32 0.89 -5.44 -4.83
CA MET A 32 -0.03 -4.46 -4.22
C MET A 32 0.39 -3.03 -4.54
N TYR A 33 1.68 -2.72 -4.44
CA TYR A 33 2.17 -1.38 -4.73
C TYR A 33 2.02 -1.00 -6.20
N LEU A 34 2.31 -1.91 -7.13
CA LEU A 34 2.13 -1.68 -8.57
C LEU A 34 0.65 -1.45 -8.93
N LEU A 35 -0.26 -2.27 -8.41
CA LEU A 35 -1.70 -2.08 -8.60
C LEU A 35 -2.12 -0.70 -8.10
N SER A 36 -1.68 -0.33 -6.90
CA SER A 36 -1.98 0.98 -6.31
C SER A 36 -1.45 2.15 -7.14
N MET A 37 -0.25 2.03 -7.72
CA MET A 37 0.31 3.05 -8.61
C MET A 37 -0.56 3.24 -9.86
N ILE A 38 -1.03 2.14 -10.45
CA ILE A 38 -1.92 2.19 -11.63
C ILE A 38 -3.23 2.88 -11.26
N THR A 39 -3.86 2.50 -10.14
CA THR A 39 -5.10 3.12 -9.66
C THR A 39 -4.93 4.62 -9.41
N ALA A 40 -3.86 5.01 -8.72
CA ALA A 40 -3.54 6.42 -8.48
C ALA A 40 -3.33 7.20 -9.79
N TYR A 41 -2.67 6.58 -10.78
CA TYR A 41 -2.47 7.18 -12.09
C TYR A 41 -3.80 7.36 -12.86
N ILE A 42 -4.73 6.41 -12.77
CA ILE A 42 -6.07 6.54 -13.37
C ILE A 42 -6.79 7.75 -12.79
N PHE A 43 -6.80 7.91 -11.47
CA PHE A 43 -7.40 9.09 -10.82
C PHE A 43 -6.75 10.39 -11.26
N TYR A 44 -5.41 10.44 -11.26
CA TYR A 44 -4.66 11.62 -11.70
C TYR A 44 -4.93 11.96 -13.17
N SER A 45 -4.94 10.96 -14.05
CA SER A 45 -5.20 11.13 -15.49
C SER A 45 -6.62 11.61 -15.73
N TYR A 46 -7.60 11.05 -15.02
CA TYR A 46 -9.00 11.47 -15.09
C TYR A 46 -9.16 12.94 -14.67
N GLU A 47 -8.60 13.33 -13.52
CA GLU A 47 -8.63 14.72 -13.03
C GLU A 47 -7.94 15.70 -13.99
N ARG A 48 -6.88 15.27 -14.67
CA ARG A 48 -6.16 16.08 -15.66
C ARG A 48 -6.93 16.24 -16.97
N ALA A 49 -7.60 15.18 -17.43
CA ALA A 49 -8.30 15.15 -18.71
C ALA A 49 -9.68 15.83 -18.66
N LYS A 50 -10.44 15.63 -17.57
CA LYS A 50 -11.81 16.15 -17.43
C LYS A 50 -11.94 17.31 -16.43
N GLY A 51 -10.84 17.69 -15.78
CA GLY A 51 -10.88 18.60 -14.63
C GLY A 51 -11.21 17.84 -13.34
N GLN A 52 -11.22 18.55 -12.21
CA GLN A 52 -11.59 17.97 -10.92
C GLN A 52 -12.99 17.38 -11.00
N MET A 53 -13.23 16.28 -10.27
CA MET A 53 -14.55 15.65 -10.19
C MET A 53 -15.52 16.57 -9.46
N ASN A 54 -16.14 17.54 -10.13
CA ASN A 54 -17.07 18.48 -9.53
C ASN A 54 -18.47 17.85 -9.39
N PHE A 55 -18.73 17.21 -8.26
CA PHE A 55 -20.04 16.63 -7.94
C PHE A 55 -21.05 17.70 -7.50
N ILE A 56 -20.58 18.77 -6.88
CA ILE A 56 -21.37 19.95 -6.52
C ILE A 56 -20.92 21.10 -7.44
N LYS A 57 -21.88 21.80 -8.06
CA LYS A 57 -21.56 22.99 -8.87
C LYS A 57 -20.87 24.03 -7.97
N ASP A 58 -19.72 24.54 -8.42
CA ASP A 58 -18.96 25.59 -7.74
C ASP A 58 -19.67 26.95 -7.89
N ASP A 59 -20.90 27.06 -7.39
CA ASP A 59 -21.57 28.34 -7.19
C ASP A 59 -20.95 29.00 -5.95
N TYR A 60 -19.85 29.72 -6.18
CA TYR A 60 -19.31 30.84 -5.41
C TYR A 60 -18.89 30.64 -3.94
N SER A 61 -18.90 29.43 -3.38
CA SER A 61 -18.46 29.18 -1.99
C SER A 61 -17.19 28.34 -1.91
N SER A 62 -16.17 28.83 -1.21
CA SER A 62 -14.95 28.08 -0.84
C SER A 62 -15.27 26.75 -0.13
N LYS A 63 -16.45 26.64 0.51
CA LYS A 63 -16.92 25.39 1.11
C LYS A 63 -17.23 24.31 0.06
N ASN A 64 -17.67 24.66 -1.15
CA ASN A 64 -18.02 23.70 -2.19
C ASN A 64 -16.77 22.96 -2.70
N HIS A 65 -15.64 23.66 -2.84
CA HIS A 65 -14.36 23.04 -3.19
C HIS A 65 -13.86 22.06 -2.12
N LEU A 66 -14.03 22.38 -0.83
CA LEU A 66 -13.70 21.44 0.25
C LEU A 66 -14.60 20.21 0.23
N TRP A 67 -15.91 20.38 0.05
CA TRP A 67 -16.86 19.26 -0.10
C TRP A 67 -16.52 18.37 -1.30
N ASN A 68 -16.09 18.98 -2.41
CA ASN A 68 -15.71 18.24 -3.59
C ASN A 68 -14.43 17.41 -3.42
N ASN A 69 -13.45 17.96 -2.70
CA ASN A 69 -12.25 17.23 -2.28
C ASN A 69 -12.56 16.09 -1.30
N VAL A 70 -13.51 16.30 -0.37
CA VAL A 70 -13.98 15.24 0.55
C VAL A 70 -14.61 14.09 -0.24
N ILE A 71 -15.52 14.40 -1.17
CA ILE A 71 -16.19 13.38 -1.99
C ILE A 71 -15.16 12.63 -2.84
N THR A 72 -14.23 13.34 -3.46
CA THR A 72 -13.14 12.72 -4.25
C THR A 72 -12.26 11.82 -3.39
N SER A 73 -11.85 12.27 -2.20
CA SER A 73 -11.10 11.45 -1.23
C SER A 73 -11.90 10.21 -0.81
N GLY A 74 -13.21 10.35 -0.63
CA GLY A 74 -14.14 9.24 -0.41
C GLY A 74 -14.15 8.22 -1.55
N VAL A 75 -14.21 8.67 -2.80
CA VAL A 75 -14.15 7.80 -3.99
C VAL A 75 -12.80 7.07 -4.08
N ILE A 76 -11.69 7.77 -3.82
CA ILE A 76 -10.35 7.16 -3.81
C ILE A 76 -10.25 6.11 -2.70
N GLY A 77 -10.70 6.44 -1.48
CA GLY A 77 -10.67 5.55 -0.33
C GLY A 77 -11.54 4.30 -0.52
N THR A 78 -12.75 4.47 -1.06
CA THR A 78 -13.64 3.33 -1.39
C THR A 78 -13.07 2.45 -2.49
N THR A 79 -12.42 3.04 -3.50
CA THR A 79 -11.71 2.26 -4.53
C THR A 79 -10.58 1.43 -3.94
N GLY A 80 -9.73 2.03 -3.08
CA GLY A 80 -8.67 1.29 -2.39
C GLY A 80 -9.19 0.19 -1.46
N LEU A 81 -10.36 0.39 -0.84
CA LEU A 81 -11.03 -0.63 -0.03
C LEU A 81 -11.48 -1.82 -0.89
N VAL A 82 -12.17 -1.54 -2.01
CA VAL A 82 -12.65 -2.58 -2.94
C VAL A 82 -11.49 -3.37 -3.54
N GLU A 83 -10.45 -2.67 -4.00
CA GLU A 83 -9.23 -3.32 -4.50
C GLU A 83 -8.55 -4.18 -3.43
N GLY A 84 -8.40 -3.64 -2.22
CA GLY A 84 -7.81 -4.35 -1.09
C GLY A 84 -8.60 -5.59 -0.71
N LEU A 85 -9.93 -5.55 -0.78
CA LEU A 85 -10.79 -6.72 -0.55
C LEU A 85 -10.55 -7.80 -1.60
N ILE A 86 -10.56 -7.44 -2.89
CA ILE A 86 -10.36 -8.39 -3.99
C ILE A 86 -8.98 -9.04 -3.86
N VAL A 87 -7.93 -8.24 -3.69
CA VAL A 87 -6.56 -8.73 -3.52
C VAL A 87 -6.42 -9.58 -2.27
N GLY A 88 -7.03 -9.17 -1.16
CA GLY A 88 -7.00 -9.89 0.12
C GLY A 88 -7.67 -11.27 0.04
N LEU A 89 -8.80 -11.38 -0.65
CA LEU A 89 -9.49 -12.66 -0.85
C LEU A 89 -8.66 -13.62 -1.72
N ILE A 90 -8.04 -13.12 -2.79
CA ILE A 90 -7.16 -13.92 -3.65
C ILE A 90 -5.92 -14.37 -2.87
N ALA A 91 -5.29 -13.45 -2.13
CA ALA A 91 -4.09 -13.70 -1.35
C ALA A 91 -4.35 -14.72 -0.23
N MET A 92 -5.45 -14.60 0.50
CA MET A 92 -5.82 -15.55 1.56
C MET A 92 -5.84 -17.00 1.04
N ASN A 93 -6.37 -17.22 -0.16
CA ASN A 93 -6.41 -18.54 -0.79
C ASN A 93 -5.01 -18.99 -1.22
N LYS A 94 -4.18 -18.09 -1.77
CA LYS A 94 -2.82 -18.40 -2.21
C LYS A 94 -1.85 -18.69 -1.07
N PHE A 95 -1.97 -17.99 0.05
CA PHE A 95 -1.13 -18.18 1.23
C PHE A 95 -1.64 -19.30 2.16
N HIS A 96 -2.76 -19.94 1.85
CA HIS A 96 -3.37 -21.00 2.68
C HIS A 96 -3.45 -20.62 4.17
N VAL A 97 -3.87 -19.38 4.45
CA VAL A 97 -3.87 -18.82 5.81
C VAL A 97 -4.81 -19.63 6.73
N LEU A 98 -4.35 -19.98 7.94
CA LEU A 98 -5.16 -20.69 8.94
C LEU A 98 -6.47 -19.96 9.24
N ALA A 99 -7.55 -20.73 9.42
CA ALA A 99 -8.92 -20.21 9.54
C ALA A 99 -9.08 -19.08 10.58
N GLY A 100 -8.44 -19.19 11.76
CA GLY A 100 -8.50 -18.17 12.81
C GLY A 100 -7.78 -16.85 12.49
N TYR A 101 -6.93 -16.82 11.46
CA TYR A 101 -6.11 -15.67 11.07
C TYR A 101 -6.55 -15.04 9.75
N ARG A 102 -7.50 -15.65 9.03
CA ARG A 102 -7.97 -15.17 7.72
C ARG A 102 -8.52 -13.75 7.76
N ALA A 103 -9.40 -13.46 8.73
CA ALA A 103 -10.02 -12.14 8.85
C ALA A 103 -8.98 -11.04 9.12
N LYS A 104 -8.03 -11.29 10.01
CA LYS A 104 -6.94 -10.35 10.33
C LYS A 104 -6.01 -10.12 9.14
N PHE A 105 -5.73 -11.17 8.37
CA PHE A 105 -4.91 -11.08 7.17
C PHE A 105 -5.59 -10.24 6.09
N ILE A 106 -6.86 -10.51 5.80
CA ILE A 106 -7.64 -9.73 4.83
C ILE A 106 -7.69 -8.26 5.26
N LEU A 107 -7.96 -7.99 6.54
CA LEU A 107 -7.99 -6.63 7.05
C LEU A 107 -6.64 -5.91 6.92
N MET A 108 -5.54 -6.62 7.18
CA MET A 108 -4.19 -6.09 6.96
C MET A 108 -3.96 -5.74 5.48
N VAL A 109 -4.33 -6.62 4.54
CA VAL A 109 -4.22 -6.36 3.11
C VAL A 109 -5.05 -5.15 2.69
N ILE A 110 -6.30 -5.04 3.15
CA ILE A 110 -7.17 -3.90 2.85
C ILE A 110 -6.52 -2.60 3.32
N LEU A 111 -6.07 -2.55 4.57
CA LEU A 111 -5.47 -1.34 5.12
C LEU A 111 -4.19 -0.97 4.38
N THR A 112 -3.32 -1.93 4.07
CA THR A 112 -2.11 -1.68 3.26
C THR A 112 -2.47 -1.12 1.89
N MET A 113 -3.47 -1.70 1.21
CA MET A 113 -3.88 -1.25 -0.11
C MET A 113 -4.47 0.17 -0.06
N MET A 114 -5.30 0.47 0.94
CA MET A 114 -5.82 1.82 1.16
C MET A 114 -4.70 2.83 1.41
N VAL A 115 -3.71 2.50 2.26
CA VAL A 115 -2.54 3.37 2.50
C VAL A 115 -1.80 3.67 1.20
N PHE A 116 -1.50 2.63 0.41
CA PHE A 116 -0.81 2.82 -0.87
C PHE A 116 -1.63 3.70 -1.81
N VAL A 117 -2.91 3.39 -2.03
CA VAL A 117 -3.76 4.15 -2.97
C VAL A 117 -3.89 5.61 -2.53
N LEU A 118 -4.11 5.87 -1.24
CA LEU A 118 -4.24 7.23 -0.71
C LEU A 118 -2.94 8.03 -0.83
N ILE A 119 -1.81 7.46 -0.38
CA ILE A 119 -0.51 8.14 -0.46
C ILE A 119 -0.15 8.38 -1.93
N ASN A 120 -0.29 7.36 -2.78
CA ASN A 120 0.07 7.46 -4.18
C ASN A 120 -0.77 8.52 -4.91
N THR A 121 -2.08 8.53 -4.67
CA THR A 121 -2.98 9.52 -5.27
C THR A 121 -2.66 10.93 -4.76
N TYR A 122 -2.35 11.08 -3.47
CA TYR A 122 -1.94 12.36 -2.90
C TYR A 122 -0.65 12.89 -3.55
N LEU A 123 0.38 12.07 -3.71
CA LEU A 123 1.64 12.47 -4.35
C LEU A 123 1.40 13.01 -5.78
N LEU A 124 0.59 12.31 -6.58
CA LEU A 124 0.28 12.71 -7.94
C LEU A 124 -0.55 14.00 -7.99
N ARG A 125 -1.52 14.17 -7.10
CA ARG A 125 -2.38 15.36 -7.08
C ARG A 125 -1.65 16.60 -6.58
N GLN A 126 -0.88 16.48 -5.50
CA GLN A 126 -0.19 17.60 -4.86
C GLN A 126 1.11 17.99 -5.59
N VAL A 127 1.91 17.00 -5.98
CA VAL A 127 3.30 17.18 -6.41
C VAL A 127 3.51 16.83 -7.91
N LYS A 128 2.47 16.30 -8.58
CA LYS A 128 2.41 16.07 -10.04
C LYS A 128 3.58 15.21 -10.53
N SER A 129 4.42 15.76 -11.42
CA SER A 129 5.56 15.05 -12.02
C SER A 129 6.61 14.63 -10.98
N ILE A 130 6.88 15.47 -9.97
CA ILE A 130 7.78 15.11 -8.86
C ILE A 130 7.16 13.99 -8.01
N GLY A 131 5.83 13.94 -7.87
CA GLY A 131 5.13 12.85 -7.20
C GLY A 131 5.35 11.51 -7.91
N MET A 132 5.24 11.51 -9.23
CA MET A 132 5.53 10.32 -10.05
C MET A 132 6.98 9.86 -9.90
N PHE A 133 7.94 10.78 -9.89
CA PHE A 133 9.35 10.45 -9.65
C PHE A 133 9.56 9.80 -8.27
N LEU A 134 8.96 10.36 -7.21
CA LEU A 134 9.07 9.80 -5.85
C LEU A 134 8.49 8.38 -5.75
N MET A 135 7.38 8.10 -6.43
CA MET A 135 6.81 6.75 -6.48
C MET A 135 7.75 5.74 -7.14
N ILE A 136 8.35 6.12 -8.26
CA ILE A 136 9.30 5.30 -9.00
C ILE A 136 10.60 5.14 -8.20
N ALA A 137 11.07 6.19 -7.53
CA ALA A 137 12.23 6.12 -6.64
C ALA A 137 11.97 5.17 -5.46
N ALA A 138 10.79 5.22 -4.84
CA ALA A 138 10.39 4.30 -3.78
C ALA A 138 10.36 2.84 -4.28
N LEU A 139 9.86 2.61 -5.50
CA LEU A 139 9.90 1.31 -6.16
C LEU A 139 11.34 0.85 -6.42
N GLY A 140 12.20 1.72 -6.95
CA GLY A 140 13.61 1.43 -7.22
C GLY A 140 14.38 1.07 -5.95
N LEU A 141 14.17 1.83 -4.87
CA LEU A 141 14.72 1.52 -3.55
C LEU A 141 14.22 0.18 -3.03
N TYR A 142 12.97 -0.18 -3.32
CA TYR A 142 12.43 -1.49 -2.96
C TYR A 142 13.10 -2.64 -3.73
N PHE A 143 13.36 -2.50 -5.02
CA PHE A 143 14.14 -3.47 -5.80
C PHE A 143 15.57 -3.63 -5.26
N VAL A 144 16.23 -2.52 -4.89
CA VAL A 144 17.55 -2.56 -4.26
C VAL A 144 17.50 -3.29 -2.93
N ALA A 145 16.49 -3.03 -2.09
CA ALA A 145 16.29 -3.74 -0.83
C ALA A 145 16.07 -5.25 -1.05
N MET A 146 15.27 -5.63 -2.05
CA MET A 146 15.03 -7.02 -2.44
C MET A 146 16.31 -7.73 -2.91
N ASN A 147 17.18 -7.04 -3.67
CA ASN A 147 18.44 -7.62 -4.12
C ASN A 147 19.43 -7.84 -2.97
N ASN A 148 19.49 -6.91 -2.01
CA ASN A 148 20.29 -7.07 -0.78
C ASN A 148 19.77 -8.22 0.10
N LEU A 149 18.45 -8.49 0.07
CA LEU A 149 17.82 -9.63 0.77
C LEU A 149 18.39 -10.98 0.33
N LYS A 150 18.72 -11.13 -0.96
CA LYS A 150 19.35 -12.34 -1.50
C LYS A 150 20.82 -12.48 -1.10
N ALA A 151 21.51 -11.36 -0.87
CA ALA A 151 22.94 -11.33 -0.56
C ALA A 151 23.25 -11.48 0.94
N ALA A 152 22.38 -10.98 1.83
CA ALA A 152 22.67 -10.89 3.27
C ALA A 152 22.25 -12.12 4.11
N GLY A 153 21.70 -13.16 3.49
CA GLY A 153 21.01 -14.22 4.23
C GLY A 153 19.62 -13.73 4.67
N GLN A 154 18.61 -14.57 4.43
CA GLN A 154 17.20 -14.25 4.60
C GLN A 154 16.91 -13.92 6.09
N GLY A 155 16.76 -12.64 6.42
CA GLY A 155 16.43 -12.21 7.78
C GLY A 155 16.71 -10.74 8.10
N VAL A 156 17.53 -10.04 7.32
CA VAL A 156 17.75 -8.60 7.52
C VAL A 156 17.26 -7.82 6.32
N THR A 157 16.01 -7.40 6.36
CA THR A 157 15.51 -6.43 5.41
C THR A 157 16.18 -5.09 5.73
N ASN A 158 17.13 -4.68 4.90
CA ASN A 158 17.69 -3.35 4.98
C ASN A 158 16.54 -2.33 4.87
N LYS A 159 16.25 -1.63 5.99
CA LYS A 159 15.14 -0.68 6.17
C LYS A 159 15.35 0.62 5.40
N ILE A 160 15.65 0.51 4.12
CA ILE A 160 16.02 1.62 3.24
C ILE A 160 14.76 2.20 2.58
N SER A 161 13.73 1.38 2.32
CA SER A 161 12.50 1.81 1.64
C SER A 161 11.26 1.72 2.55
N PRO A 162 10.28 2.63 2.40
CA PRO A 162 8.99 2.54 3.10
C PRO A 162 8.27 1.21 2.83
N LEU A 163 8.41 0.67 1.61
CA LEU A 163 7.82 -0.61 1.21
C LEU A 163 8.47 -1.79 1.93
N SER A 164 9.76 -1.71 2.24
CA SER A 164 10.49 -2.73 3.02
C SER A 164 9.94 -2.85 4.46
N TYR A 165 9.39 -1.77 5.03
CA TYR A 165 8.68 -1.88 6.32
C TYR A 165 7.39 -2.68 6.20
N ILE A 166 6.60 -2.45 5.15
CA ILE A 166 5.37 -3.22 4.89
C ILE A 166 5.71 -4.69 4.64
N ASP A 167 6.76 -4.99 3.87
CA ASP A 167 7.23 -6.35 3.62
C ASP A 167 7.59 -7.10 4.91
N ASN A 168 8.36 -6.46 5.80
CA ASN A 168 8.63 -7.02 7.13
C ASN A 168 7.36 -7.26 7.94
N MET A 169 6.34 -6.40 7.84
CA MET A 169 5.07 -6.62 8.53
C MET A 169 4.38 -7.89 8.02
N PHE A 170 4.35 -8.12 6.71
CA PHE A 170 3.76 -9.33 6.12
C PHE A 170 4.58 -10.59 6.46
N PHE A 171 5.90 -10.50 6.41
CA PHE A 171 6.80 -11.58 6.82
C PHE A 171 6.58 -11.96 8.30
N ASN A 172 6.60 -10.98 9.20
CA ASN A 172 6.39 -11.20 10.64
C ASN A 172 4.97 -11.72 10.93
N TYR A 173 3.97 -11.29 10.15
CA TYR A 173 2.61 -11.82 10.25
C TYR A 173 2.58 -13.31 9.95
N LEU A 174 3.11 -13.71 8.78
CA LEU A 174 3.09 -15.11 8.34
C LEU A 174 3.95 -16.03 9.22
N ASN A 175 4.96 -15.49 9.89
CA ASN A 175 5.80 -16.20 10.85
C ASN A 175 5.32 -16.10 12.32
N ALA A 176 4.18 -15.44 12.58
CA ALA A 176 3.60 -15.26 13.92
C ALA A 176 4.54 -14.63 14.97
N GLU A 177 5.53 -13.85 14.55
CA GLU A 177 6.59 -13.35 15.44
C GLU A 177 6.19 -12.10 16.25
N HIS A 178 5.10 -11.40 15.90
CA HIS A 178 4.73 -10.12 16.52
C HIS A 178 3.22 -10.00 16.82
N PRO A 179 2.83 -9.19 17.82
CA PRO A 179 1.42 -8.90 18.11
C PRO A 179 0.79 -8.11 16.95
N ILE A 180 0.02 -8.83 16.13
CA ILE A 180 -0.72 -8.35 14.94
C ILE A 180 -1.51 -7.05 15.21
N GLY A 181 -2.03 -6.89 16.44
CA GLY A 181 -2.86 -5.73 16.80
C GLY A 181 -2.14 -4.39 16.62
N LEU A 182 -0.85 -4.30 16.96
CA LEU A 182 -0.10 -3.05 16.86
C LEU A 182 0.08 -2.62 15.38
N VAL A 183 0.39 -3.57 14.50
CA VAL A 183 0.51 -3.33 13.05
C VAL A 183 -0.80 -2.79 12.48
N LEU A 184 -1.94 -3.41 12.83
CA LEU A 184 -3.25 -2.96 12.38
C LEU A 184 -3.59 -1.54 12.84
N VAL A 185 -3.23 -1.18 14.08
CA VAL A 185 -3.42 0.18 14.60
C VAL A 185 -2.59 1.18 13.80
N ILE A 186 -1.31 0.90 13.55
CA ILE A 186 -0.44 1.78 12.75
C ILE A 186 -1.02 1.97 11.34
N LEU A 187 -1.40 0.89 10.67
CA LEU A 187 -1.98 0.96 9.33
C LEU A 187 -3.28 1.77 9.31
N THR A 188 -4.13 1.61 10.33
CA THR A 188 -5.38 2.39 10.45
C THR A 188 -5.09 3.88 10.59
N VAL A 189 -4.10 4.26 11.42
CA VAL A 189 -3.69 5.67 11.57
C VAL A 189 -3.15 6.21 10.24
N LEU A 190 -2.36 5.43 9.50
CA LEU A 190 -1.86 5.82 8.18
C LEU A 190 -2.98 6.02 7.15
N VAL A 191 -4.04 5.19 7.19
CA VAL A 191 -5.23 5.39 6.33
C VAL A 191 -5.90 6.73 6.65
N ILE A 192 -6.10 7.04 7.94
CA ILE A 192 -6.72 8.31 8.35
C ILE A 192 -5.87 9.49 7.87
N ILE A 193 -4.54 9.44 8.06
CA ILE A 193 -3.62 10.48 7.59
C ILE A 193 -3.71 10.61 6.07
N GLY A 194 -3.64 9.51 5.32
CA GLY A 194 -3.74 9.52 3.86
C GLY A 194 -5.06 10.10 3.36
N PHE A 195 -6.17 9.81 4.05
CA PHE A 195 -7.49 10.35 3.73
C PHE A 195 -7.56 11.86 3.96
N VAL A 196 -7.05 12.35 5.10
CA VAL A 196 -6.99 13.77 5.44
C VAL A 196 -6.10 14.53 4.47
N LEU A 197 -4.95 13.97 4.09
CA LEU A 197 -4.05 14.57 3.10
C LEU A 197 -4.73 14.72 1.74
N ASN A 198 -5.50 13.72 1.29
CA ASN A 198 -6.27 13.80 0.05
C ASN A 198 -7.43 14.81 0.12
N MET A 199 -7.90 15.16 1.32
CA MET A 199 -8.93 16.18 1.53
C MET A 199 -8.35 17.61 1.42
N PHE A 200 -7.16 17.83 1.96
CA PHE A 200 -6.51 19.15 2.03
C PHE A 200 -5.51 19.43 0.90
N ILE A 201 -5.85 19.04 -0.34
CA ILE A 201 -5.02 19.39 -1.49
C ILE A 201 -5.11 20.90 -1.75
N LYS A 202 -3.98 21.58 -1.58
CA LYS A 202 -3.84 23.01 -1.88
C LYS A 202 -3.49 23.14 -3.36
N HIS A 203 -4.40 23.72 -4.14
CA HIS A 203 -4.05 24.24 -5.47
C HIS A 203 -3.12 25.43 -5.27
N PHE A 204 -1.82 25.23 -5.52
CA PHE A 204 -0.92 26.36 -5.75
C PHE A 204 -1.42 27.10 -6.98
N LYS A 205 -2.15 28.20 -6.75
CA LYS A 205 -2.57 29.14 -7.78
C LYS A 205 -1.28 29.61 -8.44
N LYS A 206 -1.04 29.17 -9.69
CA LYS A 206 -0.02 29.79 -10.53
C LYS A 206 -0.53 31.21 -10.76
N GLU A 207 -0.03 32.17 -10.00
CA GLU A 207 -0.07 33.55 -10.44
C GLU A 207 0.66 33.57 -11.78
N ARG A 208 -0.12 33.73 -12.84
CA ARG A 208 0.44 34.04 -14.15
C ARG A 208 0.98 35.45 -13.99
N LEU A 209 2.28 35.56 -13.78
CA LEU A 209 3.01 36.78 -14.08
C LEU A 209 2.91 36.94 -15.60
N ILE A 210 1.97 37.78 -16.03
CA ILE A 210 1.91 38.35 -17.38
C ILE A 210 2.74 39.61 -17.33
#